data_AF-A0A098S3E9-F1
#
_entry.id   AF-A0A098S3E9-F1
#
_cell.length_a   1.000
_cell.length_b   1.000
_cell.length_c   1.000
_cell.angle_alpha   90.00
_cell.angle_beta   90.00
_cell.angle_gamma   90.00
#
_symmetry.space_group_name_H-M   'P 1'
#
loop_
_entity.id
_entity.type
_entity.pdbx_description
1 polymer ?
#
loop_
_entity_poly.entity_id
_entity_poly.type
_entity_poly.pdbx_seq_one_letter_code
_entity_poly.pdbx_strand_id
1 'polypeptide(L)'
;MSFPTPIFNFDRPLDSALHYGQLCIQNLDRLDKRLNMKTAGFAYITVAELYIEKLQQPERAKPLLDSAFLYVEGLYINKVKVSLGKYYLAIGALKQTGTIVRELQEADIKSQTTRLRALELAEQYYTTIGDFESALASVKIIQQADAELFNEEKARLTAFYSAKFKNQKQQEDIRQLQYQKRIAQWKYQTWIIIFVLVSLLALSVATFLALKSGEGKNLLKSCSGK
;
A
#
# COMPACT_ATOMS: atom_id res chain seq x y z
N MET A 1 -3.53 29.44 -0.59
CA MET A 1 -3.61 29.28 -2.05
C MET A 1 -4.12 27.87 -2.32
N SER A 2 -5.33 27.74 -2.86
CA SER A 2 -5.93 26.46 -3.24
C SER A 2 -5.32 25.98 -4.55
N PHE A 3 -4.70 24.81 -4.55
CA PHE A 3 -4.21 24.21 -5.79
C PHE A 3 -5.39 23.82 -6.69
N PRO A 4 -5.30 24.03 -8.01
CA PRO A 4 -6.35 23.60 -8.93
C PRO A 4 -6.49 22.08 -8.85
N THR A 5 -7.68 21.60 -8.52
CA THR A 5 -8.05 20.17 -8.58
C THR A 5 -7.91 19.69 -10.02
N PRO A 6 -7.01 18.75 -10.32
CA PRO A 6 -6.93 18.20 -11.65
C PRO A 6 -8.07 17.19 -11.84
N ILE A 7 -8.90 17.43 -12.86
CA ILE A 7 -9.89 16.47 -13.33
C ILE A 7 -9.13 15.41 -14.12
N PHE A 8 -9.05 14.19 -13.60
CA PHE A 8 -8.42 13.07 -14.30
C PHE A 8 -9.45 12.01 -14.68
N ASN A 9 -9.31 11.55 -15.92
CA ASN A 9 -10.13 10.55 -16.57
C ASN A 9 -9.72 9.15 -16.07
N PHE A 10 -10.68 8.39 -15.53
CA PHE A 10 -10.45 7.11 -14.82
C PHE A 10 -10.18 5.91 -15.74
N ASP A 11 -10.19 6.11 -17.06
CA ASP A 11 -10.16 5.01 -18.04
C ASP A 11 -8.75 4.56 -18.48
N ARG A 12 -7.68 5.00 -17.80
CA ARG A 12 -6.33 4.45 -18.04
C ARG A 12 -5.89 3.61 -16.84
N PRO A 13 -5.30 2.42 -17.05
CA PRO A 13 -4.65 1.69 -15.98
C PRO A 13 -3.41 2.50 -15.56
N LEU A 14 -3.57 3.39 -14.59
CA LEU A 14 -2.43 4.02 -13.94
C LEU A 14 -1.70 2.94 -13.17
N ASP A 15 -0.40 2.82 -13.44
CA ASP A 15 0.52 1.94 -12.74
C ASP A 15 0.25 1.98 -11.23
N SER A 16 0.09 0.84 -10.59
CA SER A 16 -0.39 0.75 -9.19
C SER A 16 0.39 1.66 -8.23
N ALA A 17 1.71 1.81 -8.41
CA ALA A 17 2.57 2.72 -7.64
C ALA A 17 2.21 4.20 -7.81
N LEU A 18 1.79 4.61 -9.00
CA LEU A 18 1.32 5.95 -9.31
C LEU A 18 -0.03 6.24 -8.64
N HIS A 19 -0.95 5.27 -8.69
CA HIS A 19 -2.24 5.34 -8.00
C HIS A 19 -2.05 5.46 -6.48
N TYR A 20 -1.18 4.65 -5.88
CA TYR A 20 -0.86 4.74 -4.45
C TYR A 20 -0.15 6.04 -4.09
N GLY A 21 0.77 6.55 -4.93
CA GLY A 21 1.40 7.85 -4.74
C GLY A 21 0.38 8.99 -4.73
N GLN A 22 -0.59 8.97 -5.64
CA GLN A 22 -1.67 9.96 -5.71
C GLN A 22 -2.65 9.86 -4.53
N LEU A 23 -2.96 8.65 -4.07
CA LEU A 23 -3.73 8.45 -2.83
C LEU A 23 -2.98 8.97 -1.61
N CYS A 24 -1.65 8.82 -1.53
CA CYS A 24 -0.84 9.43 -0.48
C CYS A 24 -0.93 10.96 -0.51
N ILE A 25 -0.92 11.60 -1.69
CA ILE A 25 -1.14 13.05 -1.86
C ILE A 25 -2.52 13.47 -1.38
N GLN A 26 -3.57 12.78 -1.82
CA GLN A 26 -4.96 13.11 -1.46
C GLN A 26 -5.23 12.93 0.04
N ASN A 27 -4.50 12.00 0.68
CA ASN A 27 -4.59 11.81 2.12
C ASN A 27 -3.63 12.71 2.91
N LEU A 28 -2.58 13.29 2.30
CA LEU A 28 -1.68 14.24 2.95
C LEU A 28 -2.41 15.49 3.47
N ASP A 29 -3.39 16.02 2.72
CA ASP A 29 -4.24 17.12 3.18
C ASP A 29 -5.22 16.71 4.30
N ARG A 30 -5.58 15.42 4.39
CA ARG A 30 -6.43 14.86 5.46
C ARG A 30 -5.64 14.47 6.70
N LEU A 31 -4.31 14.45 6.63
CA LEU A 31 -3.40 14.11 7.72
C LEU A 31 -3.18 15.29 8.69
N ASP A 32 -4.19 16.13 8.88
CA ASP A 32 -4.16 17.23 9.83
C ASP A 32 -4.06 16.70 11.27
N LYS A 33 -3.03 17.18 11.98
CA LYS A 33 -2.83 17.19 13.45
C LYS A 33 -2.54 15.90 14.23
N ARG A 34 -2.55 14.70 13.64
CA ARG A 34 -2.30 13.45 14.43
C ARG A 34 -1.08 12.62 14.05
N LEU A 35 -0.41 12.93 12.95
CA LEU A 35 0.82 12.23 12.54
C LEU A 35 2.06 13.05 12.87
N ASN A 36 3.11 12.37 13.33
CA ASN A 36 4.43 12.94 13.58
C ASN A 36 4.87 13.74 12.36
N MET A 37 5.21 15.03 12.52
CA MET A 37 5.64 15.93 11.43
C MET A 37 6.70 15.30 10.52
N LYS A 38 7.57 14.45 11.09
CA LYS A 38 8.60 13.68 10.37
C LYS A 38 8.01 12.71 9.34
N THR A 39 6.88 12.08 9.63
CA THR A 39 6.21 11.15 8.72
C THR A 39 5.54 11.87 7.57
N ALA A 40 4.98 13.07 7.81
CA ALA A 40 4.44 13.92 6.76
C ALA A 40 5.56 14.38 5.80
N GLY A 41 6.69 14.85 6.35
CA GLY A 41 7.88 15.19 5.57
C GLY A 41 8.38 14.04 4.68
N PHE A 42 8.43 12.82 5.23
CA PHE A 42 8.84 11.63 4.47
C PHE A 42 7.87 11.29 3.32
N ALA A 43 6.56 11.45 3.53
CA ALA A 43 5.57 11.22 2.50
C ALA A 43 5.69 12.24 1.36
N TYR A 44 5.87 13.53 1.68
CA TYR A 44 6.12 14.56 0.67
C TYR A 44 7.37 14.28 -0.18
N ILE A 45 8.48 13.88 0.45
CA ILE A 45 9.71 13.49 -0.25
C ILE A 45 9.45 12.31 -1.19
N THR A 46 8.78 11.27 -0.71
CA THR A 46 8.54 10.04 -1.48
C THR A 46 7.70 10.33 -2.73
N VAL A 47 6.68 11.16 -2.60
CA VAL A 47 5.85 11.57 -3.73
C VAL A 47 6.65 12.47 -4.70
N ALA A 48 7.46 13.39 -4.19
CA ALA A 48 8.31 14.22 -5.03
C ALA A 48 9.28 13.36 -5.86
N GLU A 49 9.92 12.36 -5.25
CA GLU A 49 10.80 11.41 -5.95
C GLU A 49 10.05 10.62 -7.04
N LEU A 50 8.79 10.24 -6.80
CA LEU A 50 7.96 9.61 -7.83
C LEU A 50 7.76 10.52 -9.04
N TYR A 51 7.47 11.80 -8.83
CA TYR A 51 7.31 12.78 -9.91
C TYR A 51 8.60 13.00 -10.71
N ILE A 52 9.75 13.04 -10.04
CA ILE A 52 11.05 13.26 -10.67
C ILE A 52 11.50 12.02 -11.45
N GLU A 53 11.52 10.85 -10.81
CA GLU A 53 12.24 9.67 -11.33
C GLU A 53 11.36 8.74 -12.16
N LYS A 54 10.07 8.62 -11.83
CA LYS A 54 9.17 7.66 -12.47
C LYS A 54 8.24 8.31 -13.48
N LEU A 55 7.73 9.49 -13.15
CA LEU A 55 6.73 10.17 -13.98
C LEU A 55 7.35 11.20 -14.92
N GLN A 56 8.62 11.55 -14.73
CA GLN A 56 9.33 12.55 -15.52
C GLN A 56 8.56 13.88 -15.60
N GLN A 57 7.91 14.25 -14.49
CA GLN A 57 7.13 15.48 -14.30
C GLN A 57 7.73 16.28 -13.12
N PRO A 58 8.99 16.72 -13.22
CA PRO A 58 9.70 17.37 -12.11
C PRO A 58 9.00 18.67 -11.66
N GLU A 59 8.27 19.36 -12.53
CA GLU A 59 7.52 20.58 -12.21
C GLU A 59 6.49 20.38 -11.08
N ARG A 60 5.97 19.16 -10.91
CA ARG A 60 5.02 18.82 -9.83
C ARG A 60 5.71 18.49 -8.51
N ALA A 61 7.01 18.24 -8.53
CA ALA A 61 7.77 17.86 -7.35
C ALA A 61 8.16 19.06 -6.47
N LYS A 62 8.42 20.22 -7.06
CA LYS A 62 8.87 21.43 -6.35
C LYS A 62 7.99 21.83 -5.14
N PRO A 63 6.66 22.00 -5.27
CA PRO A 63 5.83 22.38 -4.13
C PRO A 63 5.79 21.32 -3.03
N LEU A 64 5.95 20.04 -3.38
CA LEU A 64 6.02 18.94 -2.43
C LEU A 64 7.34 18.96 -1.66
N LEU A 65 8.46 19.24 -2.34
CA LEU A 65 9.77 19.40 -1.70
C LEU A 65 9.82 20.63 -0.79
N ASP A 66 9.21 21.74 -1.21
CA ASP A 66 9.10 22.94 -0.38
C ASP A 66 8.27 22.66 0.88
N SER A 67 7.17 21.90 0.74
CA SER A 67 6.36 21.44 1.89
C SER A 67 7.15 20.49 2.77
N ALA A 68 7.90 19.54 2.20
CA ALA A 68 8.76 18.64 2.96
C ALA A 68 9.78 19.43 3.80
N PHE A 69 10.37 20.49 3.27
CA PHE A 69 11.35 21.31 3.98
C PHE A 69 10.78 21.93 5.27
N LEU A 70 9.49 22.29 5.29
CA LEU A 70 8.82 22.87 6.45
C LEU A 70 8.55 21.87 7.57
N TYR A 71 8.44 20.58 7.26
CA TYR A 71 8.06 19.54 8.23
C TYR A 71 9.25 18.72 8.75
N VAL A 72 10.46 19.05 8.33
CA VAL A 72 11.62 18.18 8.47
C VAL A 72 12.73 18.86 9.27
N GLU A 73 12.93 18.41 10.51
CA GLU A 73 14.06 18.81 11.37
C GLU A 73 15.14 17.72 11.44
N GLY A 74 16.42 18.13 11.54
CA GLY A 74 17.55 17.25 11.85
C GLY A 74 17.91 16.28 10.72
N LEU A 75 17.97 14.97 11.02
CA LEU A 75 18.54 13.92 10.15
C LEU A 75 17.90 13.76 8.76
N TYR A 76 16.70 14.31 8.57
CA TYR A 76 15.93 14.15 7.34
C TYR A 76 16.13 15.33 6.36
N ILE A 77 16.77 16.42 6.79
CA ILE A 77 17.03 17.59 5.94
C ILE A 77 17.90 17.21 4.73
N ASN A 78 18.87 16.32 4.94
CA ASN A 78 19.75 15.82 3.88
C ASN A 78 18.99 14.98 2.86
N LYS A 79 17.91 14.28 3.26
CA LYS A 79 17.04 13.56 2.31
C LYS A 79 16.29 14.54 1.42
N VAL A 80 15.73 15.61 1.99
CA VAL A 80 15.06 16.66 1.20
C VAL A 80 16.04 17.30 0.22
N LYS A 81 17.27 17.62 0.67
CA LYS A 81 18.34 18.17 -0.17
C LYS A 81 18.69 17.24 -1.33
N VAL A 82 18.84 15.94 -1.10
CA VAL A 82 19.06 14.94 -2.16
C VAL A 82 17.95 15.01 -3.21
N SER A 83 16.68 14.94 -2.79
CA SER A 83 15.55 14.98 -3.72
C SER A 83 15.42 16.33 -4.44
N LEU A 84 15.80 17.43 -3.79
CA LEU A 84 15.87 18.77 -4.39
C LEU A 84 16.99 18.89 -5.43
N GLY A 85 18.15 18.27 -5.16
CA GLY A 85 19.24 18.17 -6.14
C GLY A 85 18.83 17.37 -7.37
N LYS A 86 18.13 16.24 -7.18
CA LYS A 86 17.56 15.45 -8.28
C LYS A 86 16.54 16.26 -9.09
N TYR A 87 15.68 17.03 -8.43
CA TYR A 87 14.76 17.96 -9.10
C TYR A 87 15.51 18.97 -9.97
N TYR A 88 16.50 19.68 -9.41
CA TYR A 88 17.26 20.69 -10.16
C TYR A 88 18.03 20.09 -11.34
N LEU A 89 18.59 18.90 -11.15
CA LEU A 89 19.25 18.18 -12.24
C LEU A 89 18.26 17.83 -13.36
N ALA A 90 17.07 17.33 -13.01
CA ALA A 90 16.03 16.95 -13.98
C ALA A 90 15.53 18.14 -14.81
N ILE A 91 15.48 19.35 -14.24
CA ILE A 91 15.09 20.57 -14.96
C ILE A 91 16.28 21.33 -15.61
N GLY A 92 17.49 20.77 -15.57
CA GLY A 92 18.69 21.39 -16.15
C GLY A 92 19.28 22.56 -15.36
N ALA A 93 18.88 22.76 -14.11
CA ALA A 93 19.36 23.83 -13.23
C ALA A 93 20.71 23.48 -12.56
N LEU A 94 21.76 23.30 -13.37
CA LEU A 94 23.05 22.75 -12.95
C LEU A 94 23.75 23.54 -11.84
N LYS A 95 23.60 24.87 -11.80
CA LYS A 95 24.20 25.71 -10.74
C LYS A 95 23.62 25.39 -9.37
N GLN A 96 22.29 25.21 -9.31
CA GLN A 96 21.58 24.84 -8.10
C GLN A 96 21.92 23.40 -7.69
N THR A 97 22.00 22.48 -8.66
CA THR A 97 22.45 21.10 -8.41
C THR A 97 23.85 21.07 -7.81
N GLY A 98 24.81 21.78 -8.40
CA GLY A 98 26.19 21.82 -7.90
C GLY A 98 26.31 22.40 -6.49
N THR A 99 25.47 23.39 -6.16
CA THR A 99 25.40 23.95 -4.80
C THR A 99 24.96 22.89 -3.80
N ILE A 100 23.91 22.13 -4.13
CA ILE A 100 23.40 21.04 -3.29
C ILE A 100 24.41 19.89 -3.17
N VAL A 101 25.06 19.49 -4.26
CA VAL A 101 26.08 18.41 -4.24
C VAL A 101 27.19 18.77 -3.26
N ARG A 102 27.71 20.00 -3.31
CA ARG A 102 28.74 20.48 -2.38
C ARG A 102 28.26 20.49 -0.93
N GLU A 103 27.06 21.02 -0.69
CA GLU A 103 26.47 21.00 0.66
C GLU A 103 26.31 19.59 1.22
N LEU A 104 25.95 18.61 0.38
CA LEU A 104 25.79 17.22 0.79
C LEU A 104 27.14 16.51 1.01
N GLN A 105 28.18 16.87 0.26
CA GLN A 105 29.55 16.36 0.47
C GLN A 105 30.16 16.86 1.78
N GLU A 106 29.86 18.11 2.17
CA GLU A 106 30.33 18.72 3.41
C GLU A 106 29.49 18.32 4.64
N ALA A 107 28.31 17.72 4.44
CA ALA A 107 27.40 17.37 5.51
C ALA A 107 27.79 16.07 6.26
N ASP A 108 27.66 16.06 7.58
CA ASP A 108 27.73 14.85 8.40
C ASP A 108 26.43 14.00 8.26
N ILE A 109 26.35 13.22 7.18
CA ILE A 109 25.20 12.37 6.89
C ILE A 109 25.30 11.05 7.66
N LYS A 110 24.62 10.96 8.80
CA LYS A 110 24.58 9.75 9.64
C LYS A 110 23.88 8.54 8.99
N SER A 111 22.93 8.78 8.07
CA SER A 111 22.19 7.71 7.40
C SER A 111 22.96 7.23 6.18
N GLN A 112 23.46 5.99 6.21
CA GLN A 112 24.15 5.35 5.09
C GLN A 112 23.33 5.42 3.79
N THR A 113 22.04 5.07 3.83
CA THR A 113 21.14 5.17 2.66
C THR A 113 21.07 6.59 2.09
N THR A 114 21.06 7.61 2.95
CA THR A 114 21.00 9.01 2.50
C THR A 114 22.33 9.45 1.92
N ARG A 115 23.44 8.98 2.50
CA ARG A 115 24.80 9.20 2.01
C ARG A 115 24.99 8.58 0.62
N LEU A 116 24.52 7.35 0.43
CA LEU A 116 24.55 6.67 -0.87
C LEU A 116 23.78 7.47 -1.93
N ARG A 117 22.54 7.86 -1.63
CA ARG A 117 21.74 8.67 -2.57
C ARG A 117 22.35 10.04 -2.87
N ALA A 118 23.09 10.63 -1.93
CA ALA A 118 23.84 11.86 -2.17
C ALA A 118 25.03 11.63 -3.12
N LEU A 119 25.71 10.48 -3.01
CA LEU A 119 26.78 10.09 -3.93
C LEU A 119 26.24 9.77 -5.32
N GLU A 120 25.11 9.08 -5.44
CA GLU A 120 24.42 8.85 -6.73
C GLU A 120 24.08 10.19 -7.41
N LEU A 121 23.57 11.16 -6.66
CA LEU A 121 23.31 12.51 -7.18
C LEU A 121 24.61 13.20 -7.64
N ALA A 122 25.69 13.09 -6.86
CA ALA A 122 26.98 13.67 -7.21
C ALA A 122 27.53 13.05 -8.49
N GLU A 123 27.49 11.72 -8.63
CA GLU A 123 27.84 11.00 -9.84
C GLU A 123 27.06 11.55 -11.05
N GLN A 124 25.72 11.57 -10.97
CA GLN A 124 24.86 12.06 -12.05
C GLN A 124 25.21 13.50 -12.45
N TYR A 125 25.47 14.36 -11.46
CA TYR A 125 25.87 15.75 -11.71
C TYR A 125 27.22 15.83 -12.43
N TYR A 126 28.26 15.16 -11.92
CA TYR A 126 29.61 15.19 -12.51
C TYR A 126 29.65 14.57 -13.91
N THR A 127 28.90 13.49 -14.14
CA THR A 127 28.70 12.95 -15.49
C THR A 127 28.04 13.96 -16.42
N THR A 128 27.05 14.72 -15.94
CA THR A 128 26.34 15.72 -16.75
C THR A 128 27.24 16.89 -17.15
N ILE A 129 28.14 17.34 -16.26
CA ILE A 129 29.07 18.44 -16.54
C ILE A 129 30.38 17.99 -17.22
N GLY A 130 30.61 16.68 -17.34
CA GLY A 130 31.80 16.11 -17.97
C GLY A 130 33.03 15.99 -17.07
N ASP A 131 32.87 16.05 -15.74
CA ASP A 131 33.96 15.83 -14.78
C ASP A 131 34.12 14.34 -14.46
N PHE A 132 34.95 13.67 -15.26
CA PHE A 132 35.15 12.22 -15.17
C PHE A 132 35.80 11.77 -13.86
N GLU A 133 36.77 12.52 -13.34
CA GLU A 133 37.49 12.14 -12.12
C GLU A 133 36.58 12.14 -10.89
N SER A 134 35.77 13.21 -10.75
CA SER A 134 34.81 13.32 -9.65
C SER A 134 33.67 12.29 -9.75
N ALA A 135 33.22 11.98 -10.98
CA ALA A 135 32.25 10.92 -11.21
C ALA A 135 32.83 9.54 -10.84
N LEU A 136 34.04 9.23 -11.30
CA LEU A 136 34.73 7.97 -11.01
C LEU A 136 34.98 7.78 -9.51
N ALA A 137 35.35 8.85 -8.80
CA ALA A 137 35.50 8.83 -7.35
C ALA A 137 34.17 8.48 -6.66
N SER A 138 33.06 9.08 -7.10
CA SER A 138 31.72 8.80 -6.56
C SER A 138 31.32 7.34 -6.78
N VAL A 139 31.52 6.80 -7.99
CA VAL A 139 31.23 5.39 -8.34
C VAL A 139 32.00 4.41 -7.45
N LYS A 140 33.30 4.65 -7.22
CA LYS A 140 34.12 3.78 -6.36
C LYS A 140 33.60 3.74 -4.92
N ILE A 141 33.19 4.88 -4.37
CA ILE A 141 32.64 4.96 -3.01
C ILE A 141 31.27 4.26 -2.94
N ILE A 142 30.43 4.43 -3.96
CA ILE A 142 29.13 3.74 -4.08
C ILE A 142 29.34 2.22 -4.05
N GLN A 143 30.26 1.69 -4.87
CA GLN A 143 30.55 0.24 -4.92
C GLN A 143 31.00 -0.33 -3.56
N GLN A 144 31.79 0.43 -2.81
CA GLN A 144 32.20 0.05 -1.46
C GLN A 144 31.04 0.09 -0.47
N ALA A 145 30.23 1.16 -0.50
CA ALA A 145 29.10 1.34 0.39
C ALA A 145 27.96 0.34 0.14
N ASP A 146 27.69 -0.02 -1.12
CA ASP A 146 26.67 -1.01 -1.48
C ASP A 146 27.01 -2.41 -0.96
N ALA A 147 28.29 -2.79 -0.96
CA ALA A 147 28.73 -4.06 -0.39
C ALA A 147 28.49 -4.14 1.13
N GLU A 148 28.59 -3.01 1.84
CA GLU A 148 28.27 -2.88 3.26
C GLU A 148 26.74 -2.86 3.51
N LEU A 149 25.98 -2.06 2.73
CA LEU A 149 24.52 -1.92 2.82
C LEU A 149 23.77 -3.22 2.47
N PHE A 150 24.26 -4.03 1.53
CA PHE A 150 23.62 -5.28 1.15
C PHE A 150 23.57 -6.29 2.31
N ASN A 151 24.48 -6.18 3.28
CA ASN A 151 24.48 -7.04 4.47
C ASN A 151 23.57 -6.50 5.58
N GLU A 152 23.59 -5.19 5.84
CA GLU A 152 22.78 -4.58 6.92
C GLU A 152 21.29 -4.43 6.54
N GLU A 153 20.99 -3.93 5.34
CA GLU A 153 19.60 -3.70 4.90
C GLU A 153 18.89 -5.02 4.59
N LYS A 154 19.61 -6.05 4.12
CA LYS A 154 19.09 -7.41 3.99
C LYS A 154 18.69 -7.99 5.35
N ALA A 155 19.51 -7.82 6.39
CA ALA A 155 19.17 -8.29 7.74
C ALA A 155 17.93 -7.55 8.29
N ARG A 156 17.88 -6.23 8.09
CA ARG A 156 16.76 -5.38 8.52
C ARG A 156 15.45 -5.71 7.79
N LEU A 157 15.49 -5.85 6.47
CA LEU A 157 14.32 -6.23 5.66
C LEU A 157 13.85 -7.66 5.99
N THR A 158 14.78 -8.60 6.21
CA THR A 158 14.45 -9.96 6.65
C THR A 158 13.74 -9.95 8.01
N ALA A 159 14.20 -9.13 8.96
CA ALA A 159 13.55 -8.96 10.26
C ALA A 159 12.16 -8.29 10.14
N PHE A 160 12.02 -7.28 9.28
CA PHE A 160 10.75 -6.60 9.06
C PHE A 160 9.71 -7.50 8.37
N TYR A 161 10.09 -8.19 7.29
CA TYR A 161 9.17 -9.07 6.56
C TYR A 161 8.79 -10.31 7.39
N SER A 162 9.72 -10.91 8.14
CA SER A 162 9.38 -12.01 9.04
C SER A 162 8.36 -11.60 10.11
N ALA A 163 8.47 -10.39 10.66
CA ALA A 163 7.47 -9.84 11.59
C ALA A 163 6.11 -9.59 10.91
N LYS A 164 6.11 -9.03 9.68
CA LYS A 164 4.90 -8.77 8.90
C LYS A 164 4.15 -10.06 8.53
N PHE A 165 4.86 -11.09 8.06
CA PHE A 165 4.26 -12.37 7.68
C PHE A 165 3.75 -13.16 8.89
N LYS A 166 4.44 -13.08 10.04
CA LYS A 166 3.96 -13.68 11.29
C LYS A 166 2.63 -13.05 11.73
N ASN A 167 2.49 -11.74 11.62
CA ASN A 167 1.25 -11.03 11.94
C ASN A 167 0.12 -11.29 10.94
N GLN A 168 0.42 -11.42 9.64
CA GLN A 168 -0.60 -11.75 8.62
C GLN A 168 -1.12 -13.18 8.78
N LYS A 169 -0.23 -14.15 9.00
CA LYS A 169 -0.62 -15.54 9.24
C LYS A 169 -1.50 -15.68 10.48
N GLN A 170 -1.16 -14.97 11.56
CA GLN A 170 -2.00 -14.92 12.77
C GLN A 170 -3.38 -14.30 12.51
N GLN A 171 -3.49 -13.28 11.65
CA GLN A 171 -4.78 -12.69 11.30
C GLN A 171 -5.63 -13.61 10.41
N GLU A 172 -5.03 -14.38 9.51
CA GLU A 172 -5.72 -15.37 8.69
C GLU A 172 -6.22 -16.55 9.52
N ASP A 173 -5.40 -17.06 10.44
CA ASP A 173 -5.80 -18.12 11.37
C ASP A 173 -6.99 -17.69 12.23
N ILE A 174 -7.00 -16.45 12.73
CA ILE A 174 -8.14 -15.88 13.47
C ILE A 174 -9.40 -15.81 12.60
N ARG A 175 -9.28 -15.39 11.33
CA ARG A 175 -10.45 -15.32 10.41
C ARG A 175 -10.98 -16.71 10.06
N GLN A 176 -10.12 -17.68 9.81
CA GLN A 176 -10.53 -19.06 9.51
C GLN A 176 -11.24 -19.69 10.71
N LEU A 177 -10.72 -19.49 11.93
CA LEU A 177 -11.37 -19.94 13.16
C LEU A 177 -12.75 -19.29 13.34
N GLN A 178 -12.90 -18.00 13.06
CA GLN A 178 -14.20 -17.32 13.11
C GLN A 178 -15.18 -17.83 12.04
N TYR A 179 -14.69 -18.14 10.84
CA TYR A 179 -15.49 -18.68 9.75
C TYR A 179 -15.99 -20.10 10.05
N GLN A 180 -15.13 -20.97 10.57
CA GLN A 180 -15.52 -22.32 10.99
C GLN A 180 -16.57 -22.28 12.10
N LYS A 181 -16.42 -21.38 13.09
CA LYS A 181 -17.43 -21.18 14.14
C LYS A 181 -18.79 -20.76 13.56
N ARG A 182 -18.81 -19.86 12.57
CA ARG A 182 -20.07 -19.47 11.90
C ARG A 182 -20.68 -20.65 11.14
N ILE A 183 -19.93 -21.38 10.33
CA ILE A 183 -20.47 -22.53 9.58
C ILE A 183 -21.08 -23.57 10.52
N ALA A 184 -20.42 -23.87 11.65
CA ALA A 184 -20.94 -24.81 12.64
C ALA A 184 -22.30 -24.35 13.20
N GLN A 185 -22.44 -23.06 13.52
CA GLN A 185 -23.71 -22.48 13.96
C GLN A 185 -24.79 -22.54 12.88
N TRP A 186 -24.46 -22.20 11.64
CA TRP A 186 -25.40 -22.27 10.51
C TRP A 186 -25.88 -23.70 10.25
N LYS A 187 -24.98 -24.70 10.22
CA LYS A 187 -25.36 -26.11 10.06
C LYS A 187 -26.32 -26.56 11.16
N TYR A 188 -26.03 -26.21 12.41
CA TYR A 188 -26.88 -26.54 13.53
C TYR A 188 -28.29 -25.93 13.40
N GLN A 189 -28.37 -24.64 13.04
CA GLN A 189 -29.66 -23.96 12.82
C GLN A 189 -30.45 -24.56 11.65
N THR A 190 -29.80 -24.88 10.53
CA THR A 190 -30.47 -25.46 9.36
C THR A 190 -31.02 -26.87 9.66
N TRP A 191 -30.28 -27.69 10.41
CA TRP A 191 -30.76 -29.02 10.83
C TRP A 191 -32.02 -28.94 11.69
N ILE A 192 -32.08 -27.97 12.62
CA ILE A 192 -33.28 -27.74 13.44
C ILE A 192 -34.48 -27.38 12.56
N ILE A 193 -34.30 -26.48 11.60
CA ILE A 193 -35.40 -26.03 10.71
C ILE A 193 -35.92 -27.19 9.85
N ILE A 194 -35.03 -27.98 9.25
CA ILE A 194 -35.42 -29.15 8.43
C ILE A 194 -36.22 -30.15 9.27
N PHE A 195 -35.75 -30.46 10.48
CA PHE A 195 -36.43 -31.39 11.38
C PHE A 195 -37.86 -30.95 11.72
N VAL A 196 -38.06 -29.65 11.98
CA VAL A 196 -39.38 -29.07 12.26
C VAL A 196 -40.30 -29.16 11.03
N LEU A 197 -39.80 -28.85 9.83
CA LEU A 197 -40.59 -28.91 8.60
C LEU A 197 -41.05 -30.34 8.26
N VAL A 198 -40.17 -31.33 8.37
CA VAL A 198 -40.51 -32.74 8.12
C VAL A 198 -41.59 -33.23 9.10
N SER A 199 -41.47 -32.85 10.37
CA SER A 199 -42.45 -33.19 11.40
C SER A 199 -43.83 -32.59 11.11
N LEU A 200 -43.89 -31.34 10.65
CA LEU A 200 -45.13 -30.67 10.24
C LEU A 200 -45.77 -31.33 9.00
N LEU A 201 -44.96 -31.73 8.02
CA LEU A 201 -45.43 -32.43 6.82
C LEU A 201 -45.98 -33.82 7.12
N ALA A 202 -45.34 -34.56 8.03
CA ALA A 202 -45.86 -35.85 8.48
C ALA A 202 -47.24 -35.70 9.14
N LEU A 203 -47.43 -34.63 9.92
CA LEU A 203 -48.72 -34.31 10.54
C LEU A 203 -49.81 -33.98 9.51
N SER A 204 -49.48 -33.22 8.46
CA SER A 204 -50.44 -32.85 7.40
C SER A 204 -50.83 -34.05 6.53
N VAL A 205 -49.89 -34.95 6.22
CA VAL A 205 -50.19 -36.18 5.47
C VAL A 205 -51.04 -37.13 6.32
N ALA A 206 -50.75 -37.28 7.61
CA ALA A 206 -51.53 -38.12 8.51
C ALA A 206 -52.99 -37.62 8.63
N THR A 207 -53.19 -36.31 8.75
CA THR A 207 -54.53 -35.71 8.80
C THR A 207 -55.29 -35.85 7.47
N PHE A 208 -54.62 -35.67 6.32
CA PHE A 208 -55.24 -35.87 5.00
C PHE A 208 -55.63 -37.33 4.73
N LEU A 209 -54.78 -38.29 5.09
CA LEU A 209 -55.10 -39.72 4.95
C LEU A 209 -56.25 -40.13 5.87
N ALA A 210 -56.32 -39.59 7.10
CA ALA A 210 -57.45 -39.82 8.00
C ALA A 210 -58.77 -39.29 7.42
N LEU A 211 -58.76 -38.12 6.77
CA LEU A 211 -59.94 -37.56 6.08
C LEU A 211 -60.38 -38.42 4.88
N LYS A 212 -59.44 -38.79 4.00
CA LYS A 212 -59.74 -39.57 2.79
C LYS A 212 -60.21 -41.01 3.07
N SER A 213 -59.68 -41.62 4.13
CA SER A 213 -60.13 -42.93 4.65
C SER A 213 -61.60 -42.91 5.09
N GLY A 214 -62.08 -41.77 5.58
CA GLY A 214 -63.49 -41.56 5.93
C GLY A 214 -64.42 -41.57 4.71
N GLU A 215 -63.98 -41.04 3.57
CA GLU A 215 -64.81 -40.94 2.35
C GLU A 215 -64.83 -42.23 1.53
N GLY A 216 -63.71 -42.94 1.42
CA GLY A 216 -63.58 -44.15 0.59
C GLY A 216 -64.42 -45.35 1.05
N LYS A 217 -64.77 -45.42 2.34
CA LYS A 217 -65.67 -46.46 2.86
C LYS A 217 -67.11 -46.35 2.34
N ASN A 218 -67.52 -45.17 1.85
CA ASN A 218 -68.89 -44.96 1.37
C ASN A 218 -69.08 -45.34 -0.11
N LEU A 219 -68.02 -45.35 -0.93
CA LEU A 219 -68.11 -45.59 -2.38
C LEU A 219 -67.95 -47.06 -2.80
N LEU A 220 -67.21 -47.88 -2.04
CA LEU A 220 -66.93 -49.29 -2.40
C LEU A 220 -68.12 -50.25 -2.21
N LYS A 221 -69.21 -49.82 -1.58
CA LYS A 221 -70.44 -50.63 -1.47
C LYS A 221 -71.30 -50.64 -2.75
N SER A 222 -71.06 -49.75 -3.71
CA SER A 222 -71.98 -49.52 -4.84
C SER A 222 -71.71 -50.35 -6.10
N CYS A 223 -70.52 -50.95 -6.28
CA CYS A 223 -70.12 -51.50 -7.59
C CYS A 223 -69.84 -53.02 -7.63
N SER A 224 -70.16 -53.79 -6.58
CA SER A 224 -70.03 -55.26 -6.56
C SER A 224 -71.36 -55.96 -6.88
N GLY A 225 -71.95 -55.66 -8.04
CA GLY A 225 -73.26 -56.22 -8.39
C GLY A 225 -73.58 -56.23 -9.88
N LYS A 226 -72.87 -57.08 -10.65
CA LYS A 226 -73.38 -58.03 -11.67
C LYS A 226 -72.27 -58.46 -12.62
#